data_AF-A0A853M0J3-F1
#
_entry.id   AF-A0A853M0J3-F1
#
_cell.length_a   1.000
_cell.length_b   1.000
_cell.length_c   1.000
_cell.angle_alpha   90.00
_cell.angle_beta   90.00
_cell.angle_gamma   90.00
#
_symmetry.space_group_name_H-M   'P 1'
#
loop_
_entity.id
_entity.type
_entity.pdbx_description
1 polymer ?
#
loop_
_entity_poly.entity_id
_entity_poly.type
_entity_poly.pdbx_seq_one_letter_code
_entity_poly.pdbx_strand_id
1 'polypeptide(L)' 'MIPKLFVGVVGMALALGVSSAATTSASTDPNPFSHLSCACKDSDPPGSSALQDKINQGIHQGISAPPAAR' A
#
# COMPACT_ATOMS: atom_id res chain seq x y z
N MET A 1 55.51 -15.22 28.07
CA MET A 1 54.21 -15.67 28.63
C MET A 1 53.35 -14.44 28.88
N ILE A 2 52.40 -14.15 27.99
CA ILE A 2 51.34 -13.15 28.20
C ILE A 2 50.02 -13.90 28.20
N PRO A 3 49.53 -14.37 29.36
CA PRO A 3 48.15 -14.81 29.47
C PRO A 3 47.41 -13.93 30.47
N LYS A 4 46.13 -13.70 30.20
CA LYS A 4 45.10 -13.13 31.10
C LYS A 4 44.72 -11.64 30.98
N LEU A 5 45.36 -10.81 30.15
CA LEU A 5 44.84 -9.44 29.96
C LEU A 5 43.74 -9.35 28.89
N PHE A 6 43.68 -10.27 27.93
CA PHE A 6 42.67 -10.23 26.87
C PHE A 6 41.31 -10.80 27.26
N VAL A 7 41.23 -11.66 28.29
CA VAL A 7 39.95 -12.26 28.72
C VAL A 7 39.08 -11.27 29.50
N GLY A 8 39.68 -10.32 30.23
CA GLY A 8 38.93 -9.32 30.99
C GLY A 8 38.26 -8.24 30.14
N VAL A 9 38.86 -7.89 29.00
CA VAL A 9 38.34 -6.83 28.10
C VAL A 9 37.14 -7.32 27.29
N VAL A 10 37.14 -8.60 26.87
CA VAL A 10 36.03 -9.17 26.11
C VAL A 10 34.77 -9.31 26.98
N GLY A 11 34.90 -9.66 28.26
CA GLY A 11 33.75 -9.83 29.16
C GLY A 11 32.97 -8.55 29.45
N MET A 12 33.62 -7.39 29.49
CA MET A 12 32.95 -6.13 29.81
C MET A 12 32.24 -5.48 28.61
N ALA A 13 32.67 -5.81 27.38
CA ALA A 13 32.03 -5.33 26.16
C ALA A 13 30.64 -5.96 25.91
N LEU A 14 30.37 -7.16 26.45
CA LEU A 14 29.06 -7.80 26.34
C LEU A 14 28.03 -7.27 27.36
N ALA A 15 28.46 -6.59 28.43
CA ALA A 15 27.57 -6.06 29.46
C ALA A 15 26.99 -4.69 29.12
N LEU A 16 27.65 -3.92 28.25
CA LEU A 16 27.15 -2.64 27.75
C LEU A 16 26.37 -2.91 26.47
N GLY A 17 25.10 -3.28 26.66
CA GLY A 17 24.14 -3.55 25.60
C GLY A 17 24.23 -2.52 24.49
N VAL A 18 24.87 -2.91 23.39
CA VAL A 18 24.77 -2.18 22.14
C VAL A 18 23.44 -2.62 21.54
N SER A 19 22.34 -2.07 22.07
CA SER A 19 21.10 -1.96 21.32
C SER A 19 21.37 -0.97 20.19
N SER A 20 22.16 -1.37 19.21
CA SER A 20 22.14 -0.75 17.88
C SER A 20 20.84 -1.22 17.21
N ALA A 21 19.71 -0.77 17.76
CA ALA A 21 18.58 -0.49 16.92
C ALA A 21 19.05 0.65 16.02
N ALA A 22 19.71 0.28 14.93
CA ALA A 22 19.65 1.09 13.74
C ALA A 22 18.16 1.11 13.38
N THR A 23 17.42 2.03 13.99
CA THR A 23 16.18 2.52 13.41
C THR A 23 16.63 3.26 12.16
N THR A 24 16.90 2.49 11.10
CA THR A 24 16.72 2.99 9.76
C THR A 24 15.34 3.61 9.82
N SER A 25 15.28 4.94 9.75
CA SER A 25 14.01 5.63 9.62
C SER A 25 13.42 5.06 8.36
N ALA A 26 12.54 4.08 8.51
CA ALA A 26 11.68 3.66 7.44
C ALA A 26 10.96 4.95 7.11
N SER A 27 11.31 5.55 5.98
CA SER A 27 10.48 6.58 5.39
C SER A 27 9.14 5.90 5.24
N THR A 28 8.24 6.16 6.18
CA THR A 28 6.89 5.66 6.15
C THR A 28 6.29 6.40 4.97
N ASP A 29 6.40 5.81 3.79
CA ASP A 29 5.63 6.27 2.65
C ASP A 29 4.18 6.32 3.16
N PRO A 30 3.58 7.51 3.29
CA PRO A 30 2.29 7.66 3.93
C PRO A 30 1.20 6.88 3.19
N ASN A 31 1.49 6.49 1.94
CA ASN A 31 0.69 5.56 1.17
C ASN A 31 1.53 4.33 0.77
N PRO A 32 1.53 3.22 1.53
CA PRO A 32 2.31 2.01 1.19
C PRO A 32 1.88 1.35 -0.13
N PHE A 33 0.83 1.85 -0.77
CA PHE A 33 0.31 1.38 -2.06
C PHE A 33 0.61 2.37 -3.20
N SER A 34 1.44 3.40 -2.98
CA SER A 34 1.80 4.41 -3.99
C SER A 34 2.37 3.81 -5.28
N HIS A 35 2.98 2.62 -5.17
CA HIS A 35 3.53 1.86 -6.29
C HIS A 35 2.55 0.88 -6.95
N LEU A 36 1.34 0.74 -6.42
CA LEU A 36 0.32 -0.13 -6.99
C LEU A 36 -0.54 0.65 -7.99
N SER A 37 -0.56 0.17 -9.23
CA SER A 37 -1.52 0.60 -10.23
C SER A 37 -2.24 -0.63 -10.77
N CYS A 38 -3.57 -0.56 -10.83
CA CYS A 38 -4.38 -1.57 -11.49
C CYS A 38 -4.80 -1.01 -12.84
N ALA A 39 -4.36 -1.66 -13.90
CA ALA A 39 -4.89 -1.45 -15.24
C ALA A 39 -5.46 -2.79 -15.71
N CYS A 40 -6.57 -2.74 -16.43
CA CYS A 40 -7.07 -3.91 -17.14
C CYS A 40 -6.01 -4.34 -18.17
N LYS A 41 -5.67 -5.64 -18.18
CA LYS A 41 -4.75 -6.21 -19.18
C LYS A 41 -5.31 -6.01 -20.58
N ASP A 42 -6.60 -6.26 -20.72
CA ASP A 42 -7.34 -6.22 -21.97
C ASP A 42 -8.12 -4.92 -22.09
N SER A 43 -8.28 -4.47 -23.33
CA SER A 43 -9.16 -3.34 -23.63
C SER A 43 -10.62 -3.73 -23.41
N ASP A 44 -11.47 -2.73 -23.19
CA ASP A 44 -12.90 -2.93 -23.10
C ASP A 44 -13.42 -3.77 -24.28
N PRO A 45 -14.32 -4.74 -24.05
CA PRO A 45 -14.90 -5.50 -25.13
C PRO A 45 -15.65 -4.57 -26.10
N PRO A 46 -15.74 -4.93 -27.38
CA PRO A 46 -16.51 -4.17 -28.36
C PRO A 46 -17.94 -3.90 -27.85
N GLY A 47 -18.38 -2.65 -27.94
CA GLY A 47 -19.71 -2.23 -27.47
C GLY A 47 -19.78 -1.80 -26.00
N SER A 48 -18.67 -1.81 -25.24
CA SER A 48 -18.64 -1.32 -23.85
C SER A 48 -19.09 0.15 -23.76
N SER A 49 -18.72 1.01 -24.72
CA SER A 49 -19.20 2.40 -24.79
C SER A 49 -20.71 2.50 -24.97
N ALA A 50 -21.28 1.73 -25.91
CA ALA A 50 -22.72 1.71 -26.15
C ALA A 50 -23.52 1.15 -24.96
N LEU A 51 -22.95 0.20 -24.21
CA LEU A 51 -23.51 -0.25 -22.94
C LEU A 51 -23.50 0.88 -21.91
N GLN A 52 -22.39 1.60 -21.79
CA GLN A 52 -22.24 2.72 -20.87
C GLN A 52 -23.23 3.86 -21.18
N ASP A 53 -23.42 4.18 -22.46
CA ASP A 53 -24.40 5.17 -22.93
C ASP A 53 -25.83 4.78 -22.54
N LYS A 54 -26.20 3.50 -22.70
CA LYS A 54 -27.51 2.99 -22.29
C LYS A 54 -27.72 3.07 -20.78
N ILE A 55 -26.69 2.77 -19.99
CA ILE A 55 -26.75 2.91 -18.53
C ILE A 55 -27.00 4.37 -18.17
N ASN A 56 -26.22 5.29 -18.73
CA ASN A 56 -26.39 6.73 -18.51
C ASN A 56 -27.80 7.17 -18.91
N GLN A 57 -28.27 6.77 -20.09
CA GLN A 57 -29.63 7.09 -20.54
C GLN A 57 -30.69 6.59 -19.56
N GLY A 58 -30.60 5.36 -19.07
CA GLY A 58 -31.53 4.80 -18.09
C GLY A 58 -31.53 5.56 -16.76
N ILE A 59 -30.36 5.96 -16.26
CA ILE A 59 -30.22 6.80 -15.06
C ILE A 59 -30.93 8.15 -15.27
N HIS A 60 -30.64 8.83 -16.37
CA HIS A 60 -31.25 10.11 -16.70
C HIS A 60 -32.77 10.01 -16.84
N GLN A 61 -33.26 8.94 -17.48
CA GLN A 61 -34.69 8.66 -17.61
C GLN A 61 -35.33 8.41 -16.24
N GLY A 62 -34.69 7.63 -15.37
CA GLY A 62 -35.19 7.35 -14.02
C GLY A 62 -35.26 8.59 -13.13
N ILE A 63 -34.24 9.46 -13.19
CA ILE A 63 -34.21 10.73 -12.45
C ILE A 63 -35.26 11.72 -12.97
N SER A 64 -35.46 11.74 -14.28
CA SER A 64 -36.41 12.65 -14.93
C SER A 64 -37.85 12.12 -14.93
N ALA A 65 -38.03 10.84 -14.58
CA ALA A 65 -39.34 10.23 -14.55
C ALA A 65 -40.17 10.83 -13.42
N PRO A 66 -41.44 11.20 -13.67
CA PRO A 66 -42.34 11.58 -12.59
C PRO A 66 -42.52 10.40 -11.63
N PRO A 67 -42.75 10.66 -10.33
CA PRO A 67 -43.02 9.60 -9.37
C PRO A 67 -44.19 8.74 -9.87
N ALA A 68 -44.00 7.42 -9.88
CA ALA A 68 -45.05 6.51 -10.28
C ALA A 68 -46.27 6.72 -9.37
N ALA A 69 -47.42 7.01 -9.98
CA ALA A 69 -48.68 7.04 -9.25
C ALA A 69 -48.90 5.64 -8.66
N ARG A 70 -48.96 5.56 -7.33
CA ARG A 70 -49.30 4.34 -6.59
C ARG A 70 -50.80 4.14 -6.54
#